data_AF-K1J1Z0-F1
#
_entry.id   AF-K1J1Z0-F1
#
_cell.length_a   1.000
_cell.length_b   1.000
_cell.length_c   1.000
_cell.angle_alpha   90.00
_cell.angle_beta   90.00
_cell.angle_gamma   90.00
#
_symmetry.space_group_name_H-M   'P 1'
#
loop_
_entity.id
_entity.type
_entity.pdbx_description
1 polymer ?
#
loop_
_entity_poly.entity_id
_entity_poly.type
_entity_poly.pdbx_seq_one_letter_code
_entity_poly.pdbx_strand_id
1 'polypeptide(L)'
;MTPAEYSALAHPRLSHPARSLYTLQLRRLVLENQLARLNYPELGRALAVVDPGDPSGFSFQVNARQLTELFDELMEAGLLQVESQTESEHYHQCPFQLPLLTQRVRSPLPERPFQMHLQWRPDEELPALARLCGVIDASYSEEDLGEFIAYWLGRPEVFDSQHQWMLKFIRALKTRRYARRQPMSVTGYQQVTPEPVEAGPSKRAQEMIEEAKRLAAQRQEPDND
;
A
#
# COMPACT_ATOMS: atom_id res chain seq x y z
N MET A 1 3.57 8.39 21.20
CA MET A 1 3.15 9.45 20.25
C MET A 1 3.97 9.32 19.00
N THR A 2 3.37 9.51 17.83
CA THR A 2 4.08 9.52 16.55
C THR A 2 4.92 10.81 16.41
N PRO A 3 5.97 10.81 15.57
CA PRO A 3 6.72 12.03 15.27
C PRO A 3 5.84 13.15 14.69
N ALA A 4 4.83 12.79 13.90
CA ALA A 4 3.86 13.72 13.34
C ALA A 4 2.99 14.36 14.43
N GLU A 5 2.46 13.56 15.38
CA GLU A 5 1.74 14.10 16.54
C GLU A 5 2.61 15.06 17.35
N TYR A 6 3.88 14.70 17.59
CA TYR A 6 4.80 15.55 18.35
C TYR A 6 5.06 16.89 17.65
N SER A 7 5.30 16.87 16.33
CA SER A 7 5.47 18.08 15.53
C SER A 7 4.24 18.99 15.57
N ALA A 8 3.04 18.43 15.47
CA ALA A 8 1.80 19.20 15.51
C ALA A 8 1.52 19.79 16.90
N LEU A 9 1.79 19.04 17.98
CA LEU A 9 1.64 19.53 19.35
C LEU A 9 2.68 20.56 19.76
N ALA A 10 3.87 20.52 19.16
CA ALA A 10 4.91 21.51 19.36
C ALA A 10 4.58 22.86 18.67
N HIS A 11 3.49 22.94 17.90
CA HIS A 11 3.11 24.15 17.19
C HIS A 11 2.87 25.32 18.17
N PRO A 12 3.48 26.50 17.95
CA PRO A 12 3.48 27.60 18.92
C PRO A 12 2.10 28.25 19.13
N ARG A 13 1.17 28.09 18.18
CA ARG A 13 -0.21 28.61 18.31
C ARG A 13 -1.14 27.71 19.12
N LEU A 14 -0.73 26.48 19.41
CA LEU A 14 -1.59 25.53 20.11
C LEU A 14 -1.52 25.76 21.62
N SER A 15 -2.66 26.04 22.25
CA SER A 15 -2.74 26.36 23.68
C SER A 15 -2.41 25.16 24.57
N HIS A 16 -1.98 25.44 25.81
CA HIS A 16 -1.69 24.39 26.80
C HIS A 16 -2.92 23.52 27.13
N PRO A 17 -4.14 24.08 27.33
CA PRO A 17 -5.34 23.28 27.51
C PRO A 17 -5.64 22.37 26.31
N ALA A 18 -5.45 22.84 25.06
CA ALA A 18 -5.64 22.02 23.86
C ALA A 18 -4.64 20.84 23.81
N ARG A 19 -3.37 21.09 24.14
CA ARG A 19 -2.34 20.04 24.25
C ARG A 19 -2.74 19.00 25.30
N SER A 20 -3.14 19.44 26.49
CA SER A 20 -3.56 18.54 27.58
C SER A 20 -4.82 17.74 27.21
N LEU A 21 -5.81 18.39 26.60
CA LEU A 21 -7.04 17.76 26.12
C LEU A 21 -6.74 16.64 25.11
N TYR A 22 -5.88 16.92 24.13
CA TYR A 22 -5.48 15.93 23.13
C TYR A 22 -4.73 14.75 23.74
N THR A 23 -3.65 15.06 24.48
CA THR A 23 -2.69 14.06 24.98
C THR A 23 -3.28 13.15 26.05
N LEU A 24 -4.09 13.71 26.96
CA LEU A 24 -4.60 12.97 28.12
C LEU A 24 -6.00 12.40 27.91
N GLN A 25 -6.85 13.07 27.13
CA GLN A 25 -8.27 12.67 26.99
C GLN A 25 -8.55 12.06 25.63
N LEU A 26 -8.45 12.85 24.54
CA LEU A 26 -8.90 12.41 23.21
C LEU A 26 -8.11 11.17 22.72
N ARG A 27 -6.79 11.17 22.92
CA ARG A 27 -5.94 10.03 22.56
C ARG A 27 -6.34 8.77 23.32
N ARG A 28 -6.65 8.89 24.61
CA ARG A 28 -7.07 7.75 25.45
C ARG A 28 -8.38 7.16 24.94
N LEU A 29 -9.38 7.99 24.66
CA LEU A 29 -10.70 7.56 24.15
C LEU A 29 -10.57 6.69 22.88
N VAL A 30 -9.70 7.09 21.94
CA VAL A 30 -9.46 6.33 20.70
C VAL A 30 -8.69 5.03 20.97
N LEU A 31 -7.68 5.04 21.84
CA LEU A 31 -6.87 3.85 22.15
C LEU A 31 -7.63 2.79 22.96
N GLU A 32 -8.55 3.21 23.82
CA GLU A 32 -9.39 2.32 24.62
C GLU A 32 -10.58 1.74 23.81
N ASN A 33 -10.59 1.96 22.49
CA ASN A 33 -11.60 1.49 21.55
C ASN A 33 -13.03 1.91 21.93
N GLN A 34 -13.16 3.06 22.60
CA GLN A 34 -14.46 3.65 22.87
C GLN A 34 -14.96 4.37 21.61
N LEU A 35 -16.28 4.48 21.47
CA LEU A 35 -16.89 5.29 20.42
C LEU A 35 -16.34 6.72 20.57
N ALA A 36 -15.45 7.13 19.67
CA ALA A 36 -14.78 8.43 19.69
C ALA A 36 -15.78 9.55 19.43
N ARG A 37 -16.54 9.94 20.46
CA ARG A 37 -17.52 11.03 20.45
C ARG A 37 -17.12 12.10 21.45
N LEU A 38 -17.30 13.35 21.08
CA LEU A 38 -16.92 14.48 21.94
C LEU A 38 -17.95 14.70 23.06
N ASN A 39 -17.55 14.52 24.32
CA ASN A 39 -18.44 14.69 25.47
C ASN A 39 -18.06 15.93 26.29
N TYR A 40 -18.83 17.02 26.16
CA TYR A 40 -18.49 18.32 26.73
C TYR A 40 -18.42 18.31 28.26
N PRO A 41 -19.44 17.80 29.00
CA PRO A 41 -19.37 17.67 30.45
C PRO A 41 -18.16 16.88 30.95
N GLU A 42 -17.86 15.76 30.28
CA GLU A 42 -16.77 14.87 30.67
C GLU A 42 -15.40 15.50 30.40
N LEU A 43 -15.19 16.04 29.19
CA LEU A 43 -13.93 16.66 28.78
C LEU A 43 -13.68 17.97 29.53
N GLY A 44 -14.73 18.77 29.77
CA GLY A 44 -14.62 19.99 30.57
C GLY A 44 -14.25 19.69 32.03
N ARG A 45 -14.86 18.66 32.63
CA ARG A 45 -14.48 18.19 33.97
C ARG A 45 -13.05 17.64 34.00
N ALA A 46 -12.64 16.92 32.96
CA ALA A 46 -11.30 16.34 32.89
C ALA A 46 -10.19 17.39 32.76
N LEU A 47 -10.51 18.58 32.22
CA LEU A 47 -9.62 19.72 32.17
C LEU A 47 -9.64 20.58 33.45
N ALA A 48 -10.69 20.47 34.27
CA ALA A 48 -10.84 21.30 35.45
C ALA A 48 -9.80 20.95 36.53
N VAL A 49 -9.19 21.97 37.13
CA VAL A 49 -8.28 21.86 38.27
C VAL A 49 -9.02 22.33 39.50
N VAL A 50 -9.27 21.40 40.41
CA VAL A 50 -9.96 21.66 41.68
C VAL A 50 -8.99 22.34 42.63
N ASP A 51 -9.41 23.46 43.22
CA ASP A 51 -8.68 24.13 44.30
C ASP A 51 -9.63 24.36 45.48
N PRO A 52 -9.49 23.58 46.57
CA PRO A 52 -10.31 23.75 47.76
C PRO A 52 -10.13 25.10 48.46
N GLY A 53 -9.05 25.84 48.17
CA GLY A 53 -8.77 27.16 48.73
C GLY A 53 -9.41 28.32 47.98
N ASP A 54 -9.91 28.09 46.76
CA ASP A 54 -10.60 29.09 45.95
C ASP A 54 -12.10 29.11 46.28
N PRO A 55 -12.75 30.28 46.45
CA PRO A 55 -14.20 30.38 46.69
C PRO A 55 -15.07 29.76 45.60
N SER A 56 -14.56 29.64 44.37
CA SER A 56 -15.23 28.95 43.26
C SER A 56 -15.00 27.43 43.26
N GLY A 57 -14.07 26.93 44.08
CA GLY A 57 -13.69 25.51 44.17
C GLY A 57 -12.76 25.01 43.05
N PHE A 58 -12.42 25.87 42.08
CA PHE A 58 -11.57 25.51 40.94
C PHE A 58 -10.54 26.62 40.67
N SER A 59 -9.28 26.24 40.45
CA SER A 59 -8.24 27.17 39.97
C SER A 59 -8.24 27.29 38.44
N PHE A 60 -8.78 26.30 37.73
CA PHE A 60 -8.97 26.35 36.29
C PHE A 60 -10.18 25.52 35.86
N GLN A 61 -11.01 26.07 34.98
CA GLN A 61 -12.14 25.37 34.38
C GLN A 61 -12.39 25.94 32.98
N VAL A 62 -12.89 25.10 32.08
CA VAL A 62 -13.33 25.52 30.74
C VAL A 62 -14.85 25.41 30.61
N ASN A 63 -15.46 26.40 29.98
CA ASN A 63 -16.87 26.34 29.60
C ASN A 63 -17.06 25.72 28.21
N ALA A 64 -18.31 25.52 27.79
CA ALA A 64 -18.62 24.89 26.50
C ALA A 64 -18.05 25.65 25.30
N ARG A 65 -18.10 26.99 25.32
CA ARG A 65 -17.57 27.83 24.24
C ARG A 65 -16.05 27.70 24.13
N GLN A 66 -15.34 27.81 25.25
CA GLN A 66 -13.90 27.62 25.31
C GLN A 66 -13.51 26.22 24.85
N LEU A 67 -14.30 25.20 25.21
CA LEU A 67 -14.04 23.83 24.74
C LEU A 67 -14.19 23.71 23.21
N THR A 68 -15.18 24.37 22.61
CA THR A 68 -15.28 24.49 21.15
C THR A 68 -14.05 25.17 20.55
N GLU A 69 -13.61 26.30 21.10
CA GLU A 69 -12.40 27.02 20.65
C GLU A 69 -11.14 26.12 20.73
N LEU A 70 -11.01 25.30 21.78
CA LEU A 70 -9.92 24.31 21.89
C LEU A 70 -10.00 23.21 20.83
N PHE A 71 -11.21 22.77 20.44
CA PHE A 71 -11.36 21.81 19.35
C PHE A 71 -10.99 22.46 18.01
N ASP A 72 -11.35 23.72 17.78
CA ASP A 72 -10.97 24.48 16.59
C ASP A 72 -9.45 24.59 16.46
N GLU A 73 -8.76 24.92 17.55
CA GLU A 73 -7.29 24.93 17.59
C GLU A 73 -6.69 23.56 17.21
N LEU A 74 -7.27 22.46 17.71
CA LEU A 74 -6.80 21.10 17.42
C LEU A 74 -7.07 20.70 15.97
N MET A 75 -8.19 21.16 15.38
CA MET A 75 -8.50 20.95 13.97
C MET A 75 -7.55 21.75 13.07
N GLU A 76 -7.27 23.01 13.40
CA GLU A 76 -6.30 23.85 12.67
C GLU A 76 -4.89 23.23 12.70
N ALA A 77 -4.50 22.62 13.82
CA ALA A 77 -3.24 21.90 13.95
C ALA A 77 -3.23 20.51 13.26
N GLY A 78 -4.35 20.08 12.67
CA GLY A 78 -4.49 18.76 12.01
C GLY A 78 -4.48 17.57 12.98
N LEU A 79 -4.59 17.83 14.29
CA LEU A 79 -4.59 16.81 15.34
C LEU A 79 -5.96 16.13 15.47
N LEU A 80 -7.03 16.90 15.27
CA LEU A 80 -8.42 16.48 15.42
C LEU A 80 -9.16 16.62 14.09
N GLN A 81 -10.04 15.67 13.78
CA GLN A 81 -11.02 15.80 12.71
C GLN A 81 -12.39 15.42 13.25
N VAL A 82 -13.37 16.33 13.14
CA VAL A 82 -14.73 16.10 13.62
C VAL A 82 -15.65 15.89 12.41
N GLU A 83 -16.42 14.82 12.41
CA GLU A 83 -17.47 14.58 11.41
C GLU A 83 -18.73 15.36 11.82
N SER A 84 -18.72 16.67 11.59
CA SER A 84 -19.88 17.54 11.81
C SER A 84 -20.78 17.58 10.57
N GLN A 85 -22.08 17.39 10.77
CA GLN A 85 -23.08 17.51 9.71
C GLN A 85 -23.54 18.98 9.65
N THR A 86 -22.81 19.81 8.91
CA THR A 86 -23.10 21.26 8.66
C THR A 86 -22.73 22.16 9.84
N GLU A 87 -22.34 23.42 9.54
CA GLU A 87 -21.89 24.50 10.44
C GLU A 87 -22.61 24.53 11.80
N SER A 88 -22.16 23.68 12.71
CA SER A 88 -22.71 23.55 14.06
C SER A 88 -21.89 24.44 14.98
N GLU A 89 -22.56 25.22 15.83
CA GLU A 89 -21.89 26.10 16.81
C GLU A 89 -21.12 25.31 17.91
N HIS A 90 -21.33 24.00 17.98
CA HIS A 90 -20.67 23.10 18.93
C HIS A 90 -20.56 21.67 18.37
N TYR A 91 -19.69 20.87 18.99
CA TYR A 91 -19.34 19.52 18.53
C TYR A 91 -19.78 18.40 19.49
N HIS A 92 -20.69 18.69 20.43
CA HIS A 92 -21.09 17.71 21.43
C HIS A 92 -21.73 16.48 20.77
N GLN A 93 -21.27 15.29 21.16
CA GLN A 93 -21.66 13.97 20.66
C GLN A 93 -21.30 13.68 19.21
N CYS A 94 -20.64 14.62 18.51
CA CYS A 94 -20.10 14.38 17.18
C CYS A 94 -18.99 13.33 17.24
N PRO A 95 -18.97 12.38 16.28
CA PRO A 95 -17.85 11.48 16.14
C PRO A 95 -16.62 12.26 15.68
N PHE A 96 -15.46 11.81 16.14
CA PHE A 96 -14.18 12.40 15.78
C PHE A 96 -13.14 11.34 15.48
N GLN A 97 -12.10 11.76 14.77
CA GLN A 97 -10.94 10.98 14.43
C GLN A 97 -9.68 11.77 14.81
N LEU A 98 -8.59 11.05 15.05
CA LEU A 98 -7.27 11.63 15.32
C LEU A 98 -6.34 11.20 14.19
N PRO A 99 -6.28 11.95 13.08
CA PRO A 99 -5.59 11.52 11.86
C PRO A 99 -4.13 11.15 12.11
N LEU A 100 -3.41 11.93 12.92
CA LEU A 100 -1.99 11.71 13.20
C LEU A 100 -1.73 10.54 14.17
N LEU A 101 -2.75 10.09 14.90
CA LEU A 101 -2.71 8.89 15.74
C LEU A 101 -2.93 7.62 14.91
N THR A 102 -3.90 7.67 13.99
CA THR A 102 -4.26 6.54 13.11
C THR A 102 -3.37 6.43 11.89
N GLN A 103 -2.67 7.51 11.52
CA GLN A 103 -1.64 7.51 10.51
C GLN A 103 -0.56 6.53 10.97
N ARG A 104 -0.59 5.33 10.37
CA ARG A 104 0.45 4.33 10.52
C ARG A 104 1.75 4.96 10.04
N VAL A 105 2.52 5.53 10.97
CA VAL A 105 3.92 5.77 10.75
C VAL A 105 4.51 4.39 10.58
N ARG A 106 4.66 3.94 9.32
CA ARG A 106 5.51 2.81 9.00
C ARG A 106 6.80 3.08 9.74
N SER A 107 7.14 2.21 10.69
CA SER A 107 8.35 2.40 11.46
C SER A 107 9.48 2.57 10.46
N PRO A 108 10.38 3.55 10.62
CA PRO A 108 11.60 3.59 9.81
C PRO A 108 12.48 2.36 10.06
N LEU A 109 12.13 1.56 11.09
CA LEU A 109 12.72 0.25 11.30
C LEU A 109 12.32 -0.66 10.13
N PRO A 110 13.30 -1.21 9.40
CA PRO A 110 13.02 -2.18 8.36
C PRO A 110 12.24 -3.34 8.97
N GLU A 111 11.09 -3.67 8.37
CA GLU A 111 10.34 -4.86 8.75
C GLU A 111 11.27 -6.07 8.69
N ARG A 112 11.17 -6.94 9.71
CA ARG A 112 12.03 -8.12 9.79
C ARG A 112 11.84 -8.94 8.51
N PRO A 113 12.92 -9.25 7.77
CA PRO A 113 12.79 -10.00 6.53
C PRO A 113 12.30 -11.41 6.84
N PHE A 114 11.47 -11.94 5.96
CA PHE A 114 10.83 -13.24 6.11
C PHE A 114 10.90 -14.05 4.82
N GLN A 115 10.89 -15.38 4.96
CA GLN A 115 10.75 -16.31 3.85
C GLN A 115 9.32 -16.28 3.32
N MET A 116 9.12 -16.48 2.01
CA MET A 116 7.79 -16.53 1.43
C MET A 116 6.89 -17.56 2.14
N HIS A 117 5.60 -17.25 2.27
CA HIS A 117 4.61 -18.14 2.89
C HIS A 117 3.27 -18.12 2.11
N LEU A 118 2.45 -19.15 2.32
CA LEU A 118 1.21 -19.36 1.54
C LEU A 118 0.15 -18.26 1.71
N GLN A 119 0.11 -17.64 2.89
CA GLN A 119 -0.82 -16.57 3.24
C GLN A 119 -0.30 -15.20 2.83
N TRP A 120 0.85 -15.10 2.17
CA TRP A 120 1.40 -13.83 1.76
C TRP A 120 0.44 -13.12 0.80
N ARG A 121 0.24 -11.82 1.03
CA ARG A 121 -0.56 -10.94 0.17
C ARG A 121 0.16 -9.60 0.05
N PRO A 122 0.11 -8.95 -1.14
CA PRO A 122 0.64 -7.61 -1.28
C PRO A 122 -0.22 -6.61 -0.50
N ASP A 123 0.41 -5.52 -0.04
CA ASP A 123 -0.30 -4.46 0.67
C ASP A 123 -1.18 -3.63 -0.27
N GLU A 124 -2.10 -2.86 0.31
CA GLU A 124 -2.93 -1.86 -0.39
C GLU A 124 -2.12 -0.82 -1.18
N GLU A 125 -0.83 -0.66 -0.85
CA GLU A 125 0.10 0.25 -1.54
C GLU A 125 0.66 -0.31 -2.85
N LEU A 126 0.42 -1.59 -3.18
CA LEU A 126 0.91 -2.22 -4.41
C LEU A 126 0.62 -1.39 -5.68
N PRO A 127 -0.59 -0.82 -5.89
CA PRO A 127 -0.86 -0.01 -7.07
C PRO A 127 -0.03 1.28 -7.12
N ALA A 128 0.21 1.91 -5.97
CA ALA A 128 1.08 3.09 -5.91
C ALA A 128 2.52 2.72 -6.23
N LEU A 129 3.04 1.66 -5.61
CA LEU A 129 4.39 1.16 -5.84
C LEU A 129 4.61 0.72 -7.30
N ALA A 130 3.60 0.09 -7.90
CA ALA A 130 3.62 -0.32 -9.30
C ALA A 130 3.74 0.89 -10.24
N ARG A 131 2.99 1.97 -9.99
CA ARG A 131 3.10 3.22 -10.77
C ARG A 131 4.50 3.81 -10.70
N LEU A 132 5.13 3.82 -9.52
CA LEU A 132 6.53 4.24 -9.34
C LEU A 132 7.50 3.37 -10.17
N CYS A 133 7.21 2.08 -10.30
CA CYS A 133 7.97 1.14 -11.14
C CYS A 133 7.63 1.22 -12.64
N GLY A 134 6.80 2.17 -13.07
CA GLY A 134 6.37 2.33 -14.46
C GLY A 134 5.33 1.30 -14.92
N VAL A 135 4.61 0.67 -13.98
CA VAL A 135 3.53 -0.28 -14.25
C VAL A 135 2.19 0.40 -14.00
N ILE A 136 1.46 0.71 -15.07
CA ILE A 136 0.21 1.50 -15.03
C ILE A 136 -0.93 0.71 -14.39
N ASP A 137 -1.05 -0.57 -14.76
CA ASP A 137 -2.06 -1.48 -14.20
C ASP A 137 -1.37 -2.52 -13.30
N ALA A 138 -1.71 -2.51 -12.02
CA ALA A 138 -1.19 -3.43 -11.01
C ALA A 138 -2.16 -4.58 -10.69
N SER A 139 -3.26 -4.71 -11.43
CA SER A 139 -4.21 -5.81 -11.27
C SER A 139 -3.51 -7.17 -11.43
N TYR A 140 -3.86 -8.11 -10.56
CA TYR A 140 -3.33 -9.47 -10.56
C TYR A 140 -4.46 -10.46 -10.27
N SER A 141 -4.35 -11.67 -10.79
CA SER A 141 -5.26 -12.78 -10.50
C SER A 141 -4.73 -13.63 -9.33
N GLU A 142 -5.59 -14.45 -8.71
CA GLU A 142 -5.11 -15.41 -7.69
C GLU A 142 -4.11 -16.42 -8.28
N GLU A 143 -4.17 -16.71 -9.58
CA GLU A 143 -3.19 -17.54 -10.29
C GLU A 143 -1.81 -16.86 -10.32
N ASP A 144 -1.75 -15.56 -10.64
CA ASP A 144 -0.50 -14.78 -10.61
C ASP A 144 0.17 -14.83 -9.24
N LEU A 145 -0.65 -14.66 -8.22
CA LEU A 145 -0.20 -14.66 -6.84
C LEU A 145 0.27 -16.06 -6.43
N GLY A 146 -0.50 -17.09 -6.76
CA GLY A 146 -0.14 -18.49 -6.48
C GLY A 146 1.15 -18.91 -7.15
N GLU A 147 1.36 -18.55 -8.43
CA GLU A 147 2.60 -18.82 -9.17
C GLU A 147 3.81 -18.14 -8.51
N PHE A 148 3.66 -16.86 -8.13
CA PHE A 148 4.72 -16.12 -7.44
C PHE A 148 5.07 -16.74 -6.09
N ILE A 149 4.06 -17.05 -5.27
CA ILE A 149 4.26 -17.69 -3.97
C ILE A 149 4.94 -19.05 -4.15
N ALA A 150 4.48 -19.89 -5.08
CA ALA A 150 5.06 -21.20 -5.34
C ALA A 150 6.53 -21.12 -5.77
N TYR A 151 6.86 -20.16 -6.65
CA TYR A 151 8.24 -19.94 -7.09
C TYR A 151 9.19 -19.62 -5.93
N TRP A 152 8.77 -18.76 -5.00
CA TRP A 152 9.61 -18.37 -3.86
C TRP A 152 9.54 -19.33 -2.67
N LEU A 153 8.47 -20.11 -2.53
CA LEU A 153 8.43 -21.24 -1.59
C LEU A 153 9.48 -22.31 -1.92
N GLY A 154 9.83 -22.47 -3.20
CA GLY A 154 10.94 -23.33 -3.62
C GLY A 154 12.33 -22.78 -3.29
N ARG A 155 12.44 -21.58 -2.69
CA ARG A 155 13.68 -20.86 -2.38
C ARG A 155 13.68 -20.34 -0.93
N PRO A 156 13.64 -21.23 0.08
CA PRO A 156 13.53 -20.85 1.48
C PRO A 156 14.76 -20.06 2.01
N GLU A 157 15.87 -20.05 1.28
CA GLU A 157 17.06 -19.26 1.59
C GLU A 157 16.87 -17.75 1.41
N VAL A 158 15.78 -17.32 0.75
CA VAL A 158 15.53 -15.91 0.43
C VAL A 158 14.65 -15.27 1.51
N PHE A 159 15.23 -14.31 2.21
CA PHE A 159 14.55 -13.50 3.23
C PHE A 159 14.47 -12.07 2.73
N ASP A 160 13.25 -11.56 2.58
CA ASP A 160 12.97 -10.20 2.13
C ASP A 160 11.91 -9.57 3.02
N SER A 161 11.93 -8.24 3.10
CA SER A 161 10.85 -7.46 3.71
C SER A 161 9.59 -7.48 2.83
N GLN A 162 8.44 -7.10 3.38
CA GLN A 162 7.18 -6.98 2.63
C GLN A 162 7.35 -6.10 1.39
N HIS A 163 8.06 -4.98 1.54
CA HIS A 163 8.34 -4.06 0.44
C HIS A 163 9.17 -4.70 -0.68
N GLN A 164 10.20 -5.46 -0.33
CA GLN A 164 11.03 -6.18 -1.31
C GLN A 164 10.22 -7.27 -2.03
N TRP A 165 9.37 -8.01 -1.32
CA TRP A 165 8.45 -8.96 -1.93
C TRP A 165 7.47 -8.30 -2.90
N MET A 166 6.88 -7.16 -2.52
CA MET A 166 6.02 -6.37 -3.42
C MET A 166 6.77 -5.92 -4.68
N LEU A 167 8.00 -5.42 -4.55
CA LEU A 167 8.82 -5.02 -5.71
C LEU A 167 9.12 -6.20 -6.64
N LYS A 168 9.45 -7.37 -6.08
CA LYS A 168 9.66 -8.61 -6.85
C LYS A 168 8.37 -9.05 -7.55
N PHE A 169 7.23 -8.95 -6.87
CA PHE A 169 5.93 -9.29 -7.43
C PHE A 169 5.55 -8.37 -8.60
N ILE A 170 5.73 -7.05 -8.45
CA ILE A 170 5.52 -6.07 -9.53
C ILE A 170 6.38 -6.41 -10.75
N ARG A 171 7.65 -6.81 -10.55
CA ARG A 171 8.53 -7.25 -11.64
C ARG A 171 8.00 -8.53 -12.30
N ALA A 172 7.52 -9.50 -11.54
CA ALA A 172 6.92 -10.72 -12.08
C ALA A 172 5.69 -10.42 -12.95
N LEU A 173 4.77 -9.58 -12.46
CA LEU A 173 3.60 -9.13 -13.22
C LEU A 173 4.01 -8.43 -14.52
N LYS A 174 5.02 -7.56 -14.46
CA LYS A 174 5.57 -6.86 -15.63
C LYS A 174 6.07 -7.88 -16.67
N THR A 175 6.93 -8.81 -16.28
CA THR A 175 7.49 -9.84 -17.17
C THR A 175 6.41 -10.69 -17.83
N ARG A 176 5.41 -11.15 -17.06
CA ARG A 176 4.28 -11.95 -17.60
C ARG A 176 3.50 -11.18 -18.66
N ARG A 177 3.22 -9.89 -18.43
CA ARG A 177 2.51 -9.05 -19.41
C ARG A 177 3.30 -8.88 -20.71
N TYR A 178 4.62 -8.74 -20.64
CA TYR A 178 5.46 -8.71 -21.84
C TYR A 178 5.46 -10.06 -22.56
N ALA A 179 5.53 -11.19 -21.83
CA ALA A 179 5.48 -12.52 -22.43
C ALA A 179 4.14 -12.82 -23.11
N ARG A 180 3.02 -12.35 -22.55
CA ARG A 180 1.68 -12.46 -23.17
C ARG A 180 1.50 -11.55 -24.38
N ARG A 181 2.20 -10.42 -24.44
CA ARG A 181 2.24 -9.48 -25.57
C ARG A 181 3.21 -9.93 -26.66
N GLN A 182 3.24 -11.21 -27.00
CA GLN A 182 4.01 -11.63 -28.18
C GLN A 182 3.51 -10.88 -29.43
N PRO A 183 4.43 -10.45 -30.30
CA PRO A 183 4.10 -9.57 -31.41
C PRO A 183 3.21 -10.30 -32.41
N MET A 184 2.05 -9.73 -32.73
CA MET A 184 1.43 -10.00 -34.02
C MET A 184 2.46 -9.65 -35.09
N SER A 185 2.94 -10.67 -35.82
CA SER A 185 3.75 -10.45 -37.01
C SER A 185 2.87 -9.77 -38.06
N VAL A 186 3.09 -8.48 -38.29
CA VAL A 186 2.41 -7.75 -39.35
C VAL A 186 3.15 -8.05 -40.66
N THR A 187 2.64 -8.98 -41.46
CA THR A 187 3.02 -9.12 -42.88
C THR A 187 1.97 -8.41 -43.71
N GLY A 188 2.22 -7.14 -44.05
CA GLY A 188 1.30 -6.31 -44.85
C GLY A 188 0.04 -5.84 -44.08
N TYR A 189 -1.06 -5.58 -44.80
CA TYR A 189 -2.32 -5.03 -44.24
C TYR A 189 -3.32 -6.08 -43.74
N GLN A 190 -2.96 -7.37 -43.72
CA GLN A 190 -3.89 -8.44 -43.38
C GLN A 190 -3.49 -9.11 -42.07
N GLN A 191 -4.35 -8.95 -41.06
CA GLN A 191 -4.27 -9.72 -39.83
C GLN A 191 -4.71 -11.15 -40.13
N VAL A 192 -3.76 -12.09 -40.19
CA VAL A 192 -4.06 -13.51 -40.36
C VAL A 192 -3.79 -14.20 -39.02
N THR A 193 -4.78 -14.92 -38.51
CA THR A 193 -4.61 -15.87 -37.40
C THR A 193 -3.56 -16.90 -37.85
N PRO A 194 -2.41 -17.06 -37.16
CA PRO A 194 -1.43 -18.04 -37.58
C PRO A 194 -2.07 -19.43 -37.46
N GLU A 195 -2.15 -20.13 -38.59
CA GLU A 195 -2.48 -21.55 -38.58
C GLU A 195 -1.46 -22.31 -37.73
N PRO A 196 -1.85 -23.44 -37.13
CA PRO A 196 -0.93 -24.30 -36.40
C PRO A 196 0.22 -24.65 -37.35
N VAL A 197 1.45 -24.32 -36.94
CA VAL A 197 2.65 -24.70 -37.67
C VAL A 197 2.63 -26.22 -37.78
N GLU A 198 2.30 -26.75 -38.97
CA GLU A 198 2.54 -28.15 -39.26
C GLU A 198 4.03 -28.40 -38.97
N ALA A 199 4.30 -29.32 -38.06
CA ALA A 199 5.64 -29.73 -37.64
C ALA A 199 6.34 -30.55 -38.75
N GLY A 200 6.30 -30.05 -39.99
CA GLY A 200 7.02 -30.56 -41.14
C GLY A 200 8.21 -29.66 -41.46
N PRO A 201 9.35 -30.22 -41.92
CA PRO A 201 10.45 -29.41 -42.41
C PRO A 201 9.96 -28.52 -43.57
N SER A 202 10.34 -27.24 -43.55
CA SER A 202 9.95 -26.29 -44.60
C SER A 202 10.34 -26.78 -45.99
N LYS A 203 9.64 -26.36 -47.06
CA LYS A 203 9.96 -26.76 -48.44
C LYS A 203 11.45 -26.59 -48.79
N ARG A 204 12.05 -25.49 -48.34
CA ARG A 204 13.48 -25.22 -48.53
C ARG A 204 14.37 -26.21 -47.77
N ALA A 205 13.96 -26.64 -46.58
CA ALA A 205 14.68 -27.66 -45.82
C ALA A 205 14.57 -29.04 -46.49
N GLN A 206 13.43 -29.38 -47.09
CA GLN A 206 13.26 -30.62 -47.87
C GLN A 206 14.16 -30.62 -49.11
N GLU A 207 14.22 -29.52 -49.85
CA GLU A 207 15.09 -29.37 -51.02
C GLU A 207 16.59 -29.56 -50.65
N MET A 208 17.04 -28.98 -49.55
CA MET A 208 18.43 -29.15 -49.09
C MET A 208 18.75 -30.60 -48.67
N ILE A 209 17.77 -31.32 -48.12
CA ILE A 209 17.92 -32.74 -47.74
C ILE A 209 18.03 -33.62 -49.00
N GLU A 210 17.24 -33.33 -50.04
CA GLU A 210 17.31 -34.06 -51.31
C GLU A 210 18.62 -33.80 -52.05
N GLU A 211 19.09 -32.55 -52.08
CA GLU A 211 20.36 -32.18 -52.70
C GLU A 211 21.54 -32.83 -51.97
N ALA A 212 21.54 -32.83 -50.63
CA ALA A 212 22.56 -33.50 -49.82
C ALA A 212 22.58 -35.02 -50.07
N LYS A 213 21.42 -35.66 -50.22
CA LYS A 213 21.33 -37.09 -50.56
C LYS A 213 21.89 -37.41 -51.95
N ARG A 214 21.65 -36.55 -52.96
CA ARG A 214 22.22 -36.73 -54.31
C ARG A 214 23.75 -36.62 -54.30
N LEU A 215 24.29 -35.63 -53.58
CA LEU A 215 25.73 -35.43 -53.46
C LEU A 215 26.41 -36.59 -52.70
N ALA A 216 25.73 -37.19 -51.73
CA ALA A 216 26.22 -38.38 -51.03
C ALA A 216 26.24 -39.62 -51.93
N ALA A 217 25.22 -39.80 -52.78
CA ALA A 217 25.17 -40.90 -53.75
C ALA A 217 26.26 -40.78 -54.82
N GLN A 218 26.54 -39.57 -55.31
CA GLN A 218 27.65 -39.33 -56.25
C GLN A 218 29.04 -39.53 -55.65
N ARG A 219 29.18 -39.44 -54.32
CA ARG A 219 30.43 -39.73 -53.60
C ARG A 219 30.63 -41.23 -53.30
N GLN A 220 29.62 -42.06 -53.50
CA GLN A 220 29.65 -43.49 -53.21
C GLN A 220 29.77 -44.39 -54.45
N GLU A 221 29.86 -43.83 -55.67
CA GLU A 221 30.32 -44.60 -56.83
C GLU A 221 31.82 -44.91 -56.64
N PRO A 222 32.21 -46.18 -56.45
CA PRO A 222 33.61 -46.53 -56.30
C PRO A 222 34.30 -46.40 -57.64
N ASP A 223 35.46 -45.73 -57.63
CA ASP A 223 36.47 -45.77 -58.70
C ASP A 223 36.84 -47.25 -58.90
N ASN A 224 36.28 -47.86 -59.93
CA ASN A 224 36.58 -49.23 -60.33
C ASN A 224 37.47 -49.17 -61.56
N ASP A 225 38.78 -49.10 -61.33
CA ASP A 225 39.84 -49.63 -62.18
C ASP A 225 41.11 -49.88 -61.35
#